data_AF-A0A538IMQ4-F1
#
_entry.id   AF-A0A538IMQ4-F1
#
_cell.length_a   1.000
_cell.length_b   1.000
_cell.length_c   1.000
_cell.angle_alpha   90.00
_cell.angle_beta   90.00
_cell.angle_gamma   90.00
#
_symmetry.space_group_name_H-M   'P 1'
#
loop_
_entity.id
_entity.type
_entity.pdbx_description
1 polymer ?
#
loop_
_entity_poly.entity_id
_entity_poly.type
_entity_poly.pdbx_seq_one_letter_code
_entity_poly.pdbx_strand_id
1 'polypeptide(L)'
;MESRRSSPSASTTTAVLNQLRIDELLAAIGERTPAPASGAATALTAALAAALAELSARYAGNEGDAERANALAAELLRLGDADAAAYAAFMADRNDETRAEIVRIPEEIAGHADEVVALARRAADELTTSVAGDARAATELGSAAAGVARGLADLNRAGS
;
A
#
# COMPACT_ATOMS: atom_id res chain seq x y z
N MET A 1 18.86 18.62 -45.59
CA MET A 1 19.56 18.51 -44.29
C MET A 1 18.52 18.75 -43.20
N GLU A 2 17.67 17.74 -42.95
CA GLU A 2 16.60 17.83 -41.97
C GLU A 2 17.15 17.52 -40.58
N SER A 3 17.13 18.54 -39.73
CA SER A 3 17.58 18.48 -38.36
C SER A 3 16.52 17.76 -37.51
N ARG A 4 16.82 16.52 -37.10
CA ARG A 4 16.01 15.78 -36.13
C ARG A 4 16.03 16.54 -34.81
N ARG A 5 14.87 17.03 -34.37
CA ARG A 5 14.69 17.53 -33.01
C ARG A 5 14.77 16.34 -32.06
N SER A 6 15.84 16.27 -31.27
CA SER A 6 15.91 15.39 -30.11
C SER A 6 14.84 15.80 -29.12
N SER A 7 13.88 14.91 -28.88
CA SER A 7 12.96 15.03 -27.74
C SER A 7 13.74 14.87 -26.43
N PRO A 8 13.46 15.66 -25.39
CA PRO A 8 14.04 15.43 -24.08
C PRO A 8 13.50 14.12 -23.51
N SER A 9 14.40 13.22 -23.11
CA SER A 9 14.05 12.04 -22.33
C SER A 9 13.46 12.54 -21.01
N ALA A 10 12.16 12.29 -20.80
CA ALA A 10 11.54 12.55 -19.52
C ALA A 10 12.21 11.63 -18.49
N SER A 11 12.98 12.22 -17.57
CA SER A 11 13.33 11.53 -16.34
C SER A 11 12.02 11.24 -15.62
N THR A 12 11.59 9.99 -15.62
CA THR A 12 10.47 9.52 -14.81
C THR A 12 10.92 9.60 -13.36
N THR A 13 10.68 10.75 -12.73
CA THR A 13 10.77 10.85 -11.27
C THR A 13 9.67 9.94 -10.72
N THR A 14 10.07 8.83 -10.11
CA THR A 14 9.16 7.96 -9.37
C THR A 14 8.48 8.80 -8.29
N ALA A 15 7.17 9.00 -8.43
CA ALA A 15 6.40 9.74 -7.45
C ALA A 15 6.36 8.97 -6.12
N VAL A 16 6.57 9.67 -5.01
CA VAL A 16 6.51 9.11 -3.65
C VAL A 16 5.09 9.27 -3.11
N LEU A 17 4.45 8.16 -2.74
CA LEU A 17 3.02 8.10 -2.40
C LEU A 17 2.63 9.08 -1.30
N ASN A 18 3.44 9.20 -0.25
CA ASN A 18 3.14 10.06 0.90
C ASN A 18 3.32 11.57 0.63
N GLN A 19 3.77 11.96 -0.56
CA GLN A 19 3.95 13.36 -0.97
C GLN A 19 2.89 13.81 -1.99
N LEU A 20 2.14 12.89 -2.58
CA LEU A 20 1.10 13.22 -3.56
C LEU A 20 -0.16 13.72 -2.87
N ARG A 21 -0.81 14.71 -3.48
CA ARG A 21 -2.19 15.02 -3.11
C ARG A 21 -3.12 13.88 -3.54
N ILE A 22 -4.24 13.73 -2.85
CA ILE A 22 -5.21 12.64 -3.15
C ILE A 22 -5.69 12.70 -4.61
N ASP A 23 -5.94 13.89 -5.16
CA ASP A 23 -6.33 14.08 -6.55
C ASP A 23 -5.23 13.67 -7.54
N GLU A 24 -3.97 13.96 -7.23
CA GLU A 24 -2.81 13.57 -8.04
C GLU A 24 -2.58 12.07 -8.00
N LEU A 25 -2.74 11.44 -6.83
CA LEU A 25 -2.62 10.00 -6.67
C LEU A 25 -3.71 9.24 -7.44
N LEU A 26 -4.96 9.71 -7.36
CA LEU A 26 -6.06 9.11 -8.11
C LEU A 26 -5.87 9.25 -9.62
N ALA A 27 -5.36 10.39 -10.08
CA ALA A 27 -5.00 10.58 -11.48
C ALA A 27 -3.90 9.59 -11.88
N ALA A 28 -2.80 9.51 -11.11
CA ALA A 28 -1.65 8.65 -11.38
C ALA A 28 -2.03 7.16 -11.46
N ILE A 29 -2.90 6.66 -10.57
CA ILE A 29 -3.39 5.27 -10.60
C ILE A 29 -4.20 4.98 -11.88
N GLY A 30 -4.93 5.98 -12.39
CA GLY A 30 -5.78 5.85 -13.58
C GLY A 30 -5.03 6.06 -14.90
N GLU A 31 -3.76 6.47 -14.86
CA GLU A 31 -2.97 6.69 -16.06
C GLU A 31 -2.62 5.38 -16.77
N ARG A 32 -2.36 5.46 -18.09
CA ARG A 32 -1.89 4.32 -18.89
C ARG A 32 -0.38 4.13 -18.71
N THR A 33 0.07 4.08 -17.46
CA THR A 33 1.45 3.85 -17.06
C THR A 33 1.56 2.54 -16.27
N PRO A 34 2.75 1.93 -16.18
CA PRO A 34 2.90 0.64 -15.50
C PRO A 34 2.73 0.73 -13.98
N ALA A 35 3.02 1.89 -13.37
CA ALA A 35 2.91 2.16 -11.94
C ALA A 35 2.87 3.69 -11.69
N PRO A 36 2.28 4.17 -10.57
CA PRO A 36 1.59 3.41 -9.53
C PRO A 36 0.29 2.77 -10.04
N ALA A 37 -0.06 1.60 -9.51
CA ALA A 37 -1.22 0.83 -9.94
C ALA A 37 -1.90 0.13 -8.74
N SER A 38 -2.40 -1.09 -8.93
CA SER A 38 -3.15 -1.84 -7.92
C SER A 38 -2.35 -2.11 -6.63
N GLY A 39 -1.04 -2.36 -6.69
CA GLY A 39 -0.24 -2.60 -5.48
C GLY A 39 -0.10 -1.34 -4.61
N ALA A 40 0.23 -0.20 -5.22
CA ALA A 40 0.21 1.11 -4.56
C ALA A 40 -1.17 1.47 -3.95
N ALA A 41 -2.26 1.23 -4.69
CA ALA A 41 -3.62 1.46 -4.18
C ALA A 41 -3.97 0.53 -3.00
N THR A 42 -3.49 -0.72 -3.04
CA THR A 42 -3.67 -1.71 -1.97
C THR A 42 -2.91 -1.29 -0.71
N ALA A 43 -1.65 -0.88 -0.86
CA ALA A 43 -0.83 -0.37 0.24
C ALA A 43 -1.44 0.88 0.90
N LEU A 44 -1.95 1.83 0.10
CA LEU A 44 -2.67 3.00 0.61
C LEU A 44 -3.91 2.59 1.40
N THR A 45 -4.69 1.63 0.90
CA THR A 45 -5.90 1.16 1.57
C THR A 45 -5.58 0.53 2.93
N ALA A 46 -4.50 -0.26 3.01
CA ALA A 46 -4.01 -0.79 4.28
C ALA A 46 -3.52 0.34 5.21
N ALA A 47 -2.85 1.38 4.69
CA ALA A 47 -2.40 2.52 5.49
C ALA A 47 -3.59 3.34 6.04
N LEU A 48 -4.67 3.50 5.26
CA LEU A 48 -5.92 4.11 5.74
C LEU A 48 -6.55 3.26 6.85
N ALA A 49 -6.57 1.94 6.70
CA ALA A 49 -7.02 1.03 7.75
C ALA A 49 -6.17 1.18 9.03
N ALA A 50 -4.86 1.34 8.89
CA ALA A 50 -3.93 1.54 10.01
C ALA A 50 -4.23 2.86 10.75
N ALA A 51 -4.49 3.95 10.04
CA ALA A 51 -4.87 5.23 10.64
C ALA A 51 -6.21 5.15 11.42
N LEU A 52 -7.19 4.39 10.92
CA LEU A 52 -8.45 4.15 11.63
C LEU A 52 -8.27 3.23 12.85
N ALA A 53 -7.38 2.24 12.76
CA ALA A 53 -7.00 1.39 13.88
C ALA A 53 -6.28 2.20 14.97
N GLU A 54 -5.38 3.11 14.59
CA GLU A 54 -4.72 4.06 15.50
C GLU A 54 -5.75 4.90 16.24
N LEU A 55 -6.67 5.54 15.51
CA LEU A 55 -7.74 6.36 16.10
C LEU A 55 -8.54 5.56 17.13
N SER A 56 -8.93 4.33 16.76
CA SER A 56 -9.71 3.44 17.62
C SER A 56 -8.94 3.03 18.87
N ALA A 57 -7.66 2.67 18.73
CA ALA A 57 -6.80 2.30 19.85
C ALA A 57 -6.60 3.48 20.83
N ARG A 58 -6.45 4.71 20.33
CA ARG A 58 -6.39 5.92 21.17
C ARG A 58 -7.66 6.11 22.00
N TYR A 59 -8.84 5.95 21.39
CA TYR A 59 -10.10 6.02 22.12
C TYR A 59 -10.29 4.90 23.14
N ALA A 60 -9.70 3.73 22.89
CA ALA A 60 -9.68 2.62 23.84
C ALA A 60 -8.65 2.83 24.98
N GLY A 61 -7.79 3.85 24.88
CA GLY A 61 -6.73 4.12 25.86
C GLY A 61 -5.52 3.20 25.71
N ASN A 62 -5.36 2.55 24.55
CA ASN A 62 -4.26 1.64 24.24
C ASN A 62 -3.22 2.34 23.35
N GLU A 63 -2.34 3.12 23.98
CA GLU A 63 -1.32 3.91 23.28
C GLU A 63 -0.28 3.03 22.56
N GLY A 64 0.02 1.82 23.08
CA GLY A 64 0.96 0.91 22.43
C GLY A 64 0.44 0.39 21.08
N ASP A 65 -0.85 0.02 21.02
CA ASP A 65 -1.50 -0.37 19.77
C ASP A 65 -1.65 0.83 18.81
N ALA A 66 -1.87 2.05 19.34
CA ALA A 66 -1.90 3.27 18.53
C ALA A 66 -0.55 3.59 17.88
N GLU A 67 0.54 3.53 18.64
CA GLU A 67 1.91 3.73 18.13
C GLU A 67 2.27 2.68 17.07
N ARG A 68 1.90 1.41 17.30
CA ARG A 68 2.15 0.36 16.31
C ARG A 68 1.34 0.58 15.03
N ALA A 69 0.06 0.94 15.14
CA ALA A 69 -0.77 1.25 13.98
C ALA A 69 -0.22 2.43 13.17
N ASN A 70 0.30 3.46 13.84
CA ASN A 70 0.96 4.59 13.18
C ASN A 70 2.21 4.15 12.40
N ALA A 71 3.06 3.33 13.02
CA ALA A 71 4.26 2.79 12.38
C ALA A 71 3.91 1.94 11.15
N LEU A 72 2.88 1.08 11.26
CA LEU A 72 2.37 0.27 10.16
C LEU A 72 1.89 1.13 8.98
N ALA A 73 1.21 2.25 9.25
CA ALA A 73 0.75 3.16 8.20
C ALA A 73 1.94 3.71 7.37
N ALA A 74 3.03 4.11 8.05
CA ALA A 74 4.23 4.60 7.39
C ALA A 74 4.96 3.50 6.60
N GLU A 75 5.06 2.29 7.18
CA GLU A 75 5.65 1.12 6.53
C GLU A 75 4.89 0.74 5.25
N LEU A 76 3.56 0.74 5.31
CA LEU A 76 2.68 0.43 4.18
C LEU A 76 2.83 1.44 3.04
N LEU A 77 2.91 2.74 3.33
CA LEU A 77 3.16 3.74 2.28
C LEU A 77 4.51 3.52 1.60
N ARG A 78 5.56 3.21 2.37
CA ARG A 78 6.89 2.88 1.83
C ARG A 78 6.87 1.60 0.99
N LEU A 79 6.08 0.60 1.38
CA LEU A 79 5.89 -0.62 0.60
C LEU A 79 5.14 -0.36 -0.71
N GLY A 80 4.18 0.57 -0.72
CA GLY A 80 3.51 1.00 -1.96
C GLY A 80 4.47 1.64 -2.97
N ASP A 81 5.41 2.46 -2.50
CA ASP A 81 6.50 3.00 -3.34
C ASP A 81 7.42 1.88 -3.83
N ALA A 82 7.77 0.94 -2.93
CA ALA A 82 8.63 -0.19 -3.26
C ALA A 82 8.00 -1.12 -4.30
N ASP A 83 6.69 -1.36 -4.24
CA ASP A 83 5.94 -2.17 -5.22
C ASP A 83 6.04 -1.57 -6.62
N ALA A 84 5.80 -0.26 -6.75
CA ALA A 84 5.95 0.46 -8.01
C ALA A 84 7.38 0.37 -8.56
N ALA A 85 8.38 0.54 -7.68
CA ALA A 85 9.79 0.45 -8.05
C ALA A 85 10.20 -0.97 -8.48
N ALA A 86 9.77 -2.00 -7.74
CA ALA A 86 10.06 -3.39 -8.06
C ALA A 86 9.42 -3.82 -9.39
N TYR A 87 8.18 -3.40 -9.64
CA TYR A 87 7.52 -3.67 -10.91
C TYR A 87 8.22 -2.97 -12.10
N ALA A 88 8.65 -1.73 -11.91
CA ALA A 88 9.44 -1.01 -12.93
C ALA A 88 10.78 -1.71 -13.19
N ALA A 89 11.47 -2.16 -12.15
CA ALA A 89 12.73 -2.91 -12.27
C ALA A 89 12.53 -4.25 -12.99
N PHE A 90 11.48 -5.00 -12.65
CA PHE A 90 11.12 -6.24 -13.34
C PHE A 90 10.80 -6.02 -14.82
N MET A 91 10.10 -4.94 -15.15
CA MET A 91 9.81 -4.61 -16.56
C MET A 91 11.06 -4.18 -17.34
N ALA A 92 12.05 -3.59 -16.67
CA ALA A 92 13.32 -3.19 -17.27
C ALA A 92 14.29 -4.37 -17.45
N ASP A 93 14.38 -5.26 -16.47
CA ASP A 93 15.21 -6.46 -16.50
C ASP A 93 14.53 -7.63 -15.78
N ARG A 94 14.08 -8.61 -16.57
CA ARG A 94 13.35 -9.79 -16.07
C ARG A 94 14.35 -10.87 -15.69
N ASN A 95 14.63 -10.95 -14.39
CA ASN A 95 15.51 -11.95 -13.81
C ASN A 95 14.91 -12.50 -12.50
N ASP A 96 15.56 -13.49 -11.88
CA ASP A 96 15.03 -14.15 -10.68
C ASP A 96 14.97 -13.23 -9.46
N GLU A 97 15.87 -12.23 -9.37
CA GLU A 97 15.89 -11.24 -8.29
C GLU A 97 14.73 -10.26 -8.40
N THR A 98 14.55 -9.63 -9.57
CA THR A 98 13.43 -8.70 -9.81
C THR A 98 12.08 -9.42 -9.72
N ARG A 99 12.04 -10.69 -10.09
CA ARG A 99 10.88 -11.57 -9.90
C ARG A 99 10.58 -11.83 -8.43
N ALA A 100 11.59 -12.13 -7.62
CA ALA A 100 11.40 -12.37 -6.19
C ALA A 100 10.83 -11.13 -5.49
N GLU A 101 11.29 -9.93 -5.87
CA GLU A 101 10.84 -8.67 -5.28
C GLU A 101 9.36 -8.36 -5.56
N ILE A 102 8.88 -8.56 -6.80
CA ILE A 102 7.46 -8.34 -7.13
C ILE A 102 6.53 -9.35 -6.44
N VAL A 103 7.04 -10.45 -5.90
CA VAL A 103 6.27 -11.38 -5.07
C VAL A 103 6.36 -11.01 -3.59
N ARG A 104 7.58 -10.75 -3.09
CA ARG A 104 7.87 -10.46 -1.69
C ARG A 104 7.15 -9.21 -1.19
N ILE A 105 7.14 -8.13 -1.97
CA ILE A 105 6.60 -6.84 -1.51
C ILE A 105 5.08 -6.93 -1.27
N PRO A 106 4.25 -7.48 -2.19
CA PRO A 106 2.84 -7.72 -1.89
C PRO A 106 2.60 -8.68 -0.70
N GLU A 107 3.45 -9.68 -0.49
CA GLU A 107 3.37 -10.53 0.71
C GLU A 107 3.60 -9.73 2.00
N GLU A 108 4.58 -8.82 2.00
CA GLU A 108 4.80 -7.91 3.13
C GLU A 108 3.62 -6.97 3.35
N ILE A 109 3.05 -6.39 2.30
CA ILE A 109 1.82 -5.57 2.41
C ILE A 109 0.70 -6.38 3.06
N ALA A 110 0.50 -7.64 2.65
CA ALA A 110 -0.51 -8.50 3.23
C ALA A 110 -0.29 -8.76 4.72
N GLY A 111 0.95 -9.06 5.12
CA GLY A 111 1.30 -9.29 6.52
C GLY A 111 1.07 -8.06 7.42
N HIS A 112 1.46 -6.87 6.94
CA HIS A 112 1.22 -5.63 7.68
C HIS A 112 -0.27 -5.30 7.75
N ALA A 113 -1.03 -5.56 6.68
CA ALA A 113 -2.48 -5.38 6.67
C ALA A 113 -3.21 -6.35 7.63
N ASP A 114 -2.74 -7.60 7.76
CA ASP A 114 -3.28 -8.54 8.76
C ASP A 114 -3.03 -8.05 10.20
N GLU A 115 -1.85 -7.47 10.47
CA GLU A 115 -1.53 -6.90 11.78
C GLU A 115 -2.43 -5.71 12.11
N VAL A 116 -2.68 -4.82 11.14
CA VAL A 116 -3.65 -3.73 11.25
C VAL A 116 -5.05 -4.26 11.59
N VAL A 117 -5.49 -5.34 10.93
CA VAL A 117 -6.79 -5.98 11.24
C VAL A 117 -6.83 -6.50 12.67
N ALA A 118 -5.74 -7.11 13.15
CA ALA A 118 -5.66 -7.60 14.52
C ALA A 118 -5.74 -6.45 15.55
N LEU A 119 -5.07 -5.32 15.29
CA LEU A 119 -5.12 -4.12 16.12
C LEU A 119 -6.55 -3.54 16.16
N ALA A 120 -7.17 -3.38 14.99
CA ALA A 120 -8.53 -2.85 14.87
C ALA A 120 -9.57 -3.70 15.63
N ARG A 121 -9.46 -5.03 15.54
CA ARG A 121 -10.35 -5.94 16.28
C ARG A 121 -10.21 -5.81 17.79
N ARG A 122 -8.97 -5.72 18.31
CA ARG A 122 -8.74 -5.49 19.75
C ARG A 122 -9.40 -4.20 20.21
N ALA A 123 -9.20 -3.10 19.48
CA ALA A 123 -9.85 -1.83 19.81
C ALA A 123 -11.40 -1.94 19.77
N ALA A 124 -11.96 -2.66 18.79
CA ALA A 124 -13.40 -2.84 18.68
C ALA A 124 -14.02 -3.56 19.88
N ASP A 125 -13.30 -4.50 20.49
CA ASP A 125 -13.76 -5.26 21.67
C ASP A 125 -13.82 -4.39 22.94
N GLU A 126 -13.07 -3.28 22.97
CA GLU A 126 -12.95 -2.39 24.13
C GLU A 126 -13.84 -1.13 24.05
N LEU A 127 -14.39 -0.81 22.87
CA LEU A 127 -15.11 0.44 22.60
C LEU A 127 -16.65 0.31 22.64
N THR A 128 -17.34 1.35 23.14
CA THR A 128 -18.81 1.46 23.08
C THR A 128 -19.28 2.31 21.89
N THR A 129 -20.01 1.66 20.98
CA THR A 129 -20.91 2.14 19.90
C THR A 129 -20.42 3.16 18.86
N SER A 130 -19.87 4.34 19.19
CA SER A 130 -19.55 5.35 18.16
C SER A 130 -18.19 5.11 17.49
N VAL A 131 -17.15 4.84 18.27
CA VAL A 131 -15.78 4.57 17.74
C VAL A 131 -15.62 3.12 17.28
N ALA A 132 -16.53 2.24 17.68
CA ALA A 132 -16.59 0.87 17.15
C ALA A 132 -16.83 0.84 15.61
N GLY A 133 -17.40 1.91 15.04
CA GLY A 133 -17.54 2.07 13.60
C GLY A 133 -16.20 2.16 12.87
N ASP A 134 -15.26 2.97 13.39
CA ASP A 134 -13.93 3.16 12.79
C ASP A 134 -13.09 1.88 12.89
N ALA A 135 -13.17 1.18 14.03
CA ALA A 135 -12.50 -0.11 14.23
C ALA A 135 -13.03 -1.20 13.28
N ARG A 136 -14.33 -1.20 12.99
CA ARG A 136 -14.94 -2.10 12.00
C ARG A 136 -14.51 -1.74 10.57
N ALA A 137 -14.54 -0.46 10.21
CA ALA A 137 -14.07 0.01 8.91
C ALA A 137 -12.59 -0.34 8.68
N ALA A 138 -11.73 -0.14 9.69
CA ALA A 138 -10.33 -0.55 9.66
C ALA A 138 -10.18 -2.06 9.41
N THR A 139 -10.98 -2.88 10.09
CA THR A 139 -11.00 -4.33 9.89
C THR A 139 -11.37 -4.72 8.46
N GLU A 140 -12.41 -4.10 7.89
CA GLU A 140 -12.87 -4.39 6.53
C GLU A 140 -11.84 -3.97 5.47
N LEU A 141 -11.36 -2.73 5.56
CA LEU A 141 -10.35 -2.18 4.63
C LEU A 141 -9.04 -2.96 4.71
N GLY A 142 -8.56 -3.26 5.92
CA GLY A 142 -7.35 -4.05 6.12
C GLY A 142 -7.49 -5.47 5.58
N SER A 143 -8.64 -6.12 5.81
CA SER A 143 -8.90 -7.47 5.28
C SER A 143 -8.95 -7.49 3.76
N ALA A 144 -9.60 -6.49 3.15
CA ALA A 144 -9.65 -6.34 1.70
C ALA A 144 -8.25 -6.12 1.13
N ALA A 145 -7.47 -5.21 1.72
CA ALA A 145 -6.10 -4.95 1.29
C ALA A 145 -5.21 -6.18 1.41
N ALA A 146 -5.28 -6.92 2.53
CA ALA A 146 -4.55 -8.16 2.72
C ALA A 146 -4.93 -9.23 1.68
N GLY A 147 -6.22 -9.35 1.36
CA GLY A 147 -6.70 -10.28 0.34
C GLY A 147 -6.19 -9.93 -1.06
N VAL A 148 -6.28 -8.64 -1.44
CA VAL A 148 -5.79 -8.17 -2.74
C VAL A 148 -4.27 -8.34 -2.84
N ALA A 149 -3.52 -7.98 -1.80
CA ALA A 149 -2.06 -8.08 -1.79
C ALA A 149 -1.57 -9.53 -1.97
N ARG A 150 -2.21 -10.50 -1.30
CA ARG A 150 -1.93 -11.94 -1.56
C ARG A 150 -2.26 -12.34 -3.00
N GLY A 151 -3.39 -11.87 -3.52
CA GLY A 151 -3.76 -12.11 -4.92
C GLY A 151 -2.73 -11.56 -5.91
N LEU A 152 -2.15 -10.39 -5.64
CA LEU A 152 -1.07 -9.82 -6.44
C LEU A 152 0.20 -10.67 -6.37
N ALA A 153 0.60 -11.12 -5.17
CA ALA A 153 1.74 -12.03 -5.00
C ALA A 153 1.55 -13.33 -5.79
N ASP A 154 0.35 -13.92 -5.74
CA ASP A 154 0.00 -15.14 -6.47
C ASP A 154 0.02 -14.95 -7.99
N LEU A 155 -0.52 -13.84 -8.48
CA LEU A 155 -0.47 -13.45 -9.90
C LEU A 155 0.99 -13.29 -10.36
N ASN A 156 1.82 -12.63 -9.56
CA ASN A 156 3.23 -12.44 -9.87
C ASN A 156 3.98 -13.76 -9.85
N ARG A 157 3.65 -14.71 -8.96
CA ARG A 157 4.22 -16.07 -8.95
C ARG A 157 3.80 -16.91 -10.16
N ALA A 158 2.56 -16.76 -10.63
CA ALA A 158 2.00 -17.54 -11.74
C ALA A 158 2.32 -16.97 -13.14
N GLY A 159 2.42 -15.65 -13.26
CA GLY A 159 2.80 -14.95 -14.50
C GLY A 159 4.31 -14.89 -14.73
N SER A 160 5.07 -15.58 -13.87
CA SER A 160 6.53 -15.54 -13.81
C SER A 160 7.22 -16.57 -14.70
#